data_AF-A0A1Z9QIP7-F1
#
_entry.id   AF-A0A1Z9QIP7-F1
#
_cell.length_a   1.000
_cell.length_b   1.000
_cell.length_c   1.000
_cell.angle_alpha   90.00
_cell.angle_beta   90.00
_cell.angle_gamma   90.00
#
_symmetry.space_group_name_H-M   'P 1'
#
loop_
_entity.id
_entity.type
_entity.pdbx_description
1 polymer ?
#
loop_
_entity_poly.entity_id
_entity_poly.type
_entity_poly.pdbx_seq_one_letter_code
_entity_poly.pdbx_strand_id
1 'polypeptide(L)' 'MMTHVFMLVLLLGDVQTKGPPMYFMSIDRCTYFANRVVKRYGNYGSISMVPKEHKATAYCKPIFVDLDKVLVYD' A
#
# COMPACT_ATOMS: atom_id res chain seq x y z
N MET A 1 15.43 -8.16 -15.57
CA MET A 1 16.36 -8.57 -14.47
C MET A 1 15.54 -8.90 -13.24
N MET A 2 15.82 -10.01 -12.53
CA MET A 2 15.01 -10.41 -11.38
C MET A 2 15.53 -9.83 -10.06
N THR A 3 14.65 -9.30 -9.20
CA THR A 3 15.04 -8.83 -7.85
C THR A 3 13.86 -8.82 -6.86
N HIS A 4 14.18 -8.67 -5.58
CA HIS A 4 13.18 -8.42 -4.53
C HIS A 4 12.84 -6.94 -4.45
N VAL A 5 11.54 -6.65 -4.38
CA VAL A 5 10.98 -5.31 -4.18
C VAL A 5 9.84 -5.35 -3.17
N PHE A 6 9.35 -4.19 -2.75
CA PHE A 6 8.24 -4.04 -1.81
C PHE A 6 6.98 -3.57 -2.53
N MET A 7 5.97 -4.44 -2.60
CA MET A 7 4.67 -4.11 -3.14
C MET A 7 3.81 -3.43 -2.06
N LEU A 8 3.30 -2.24 -2.37
CA LEU A 8 2.31 -1.58 -1.55
C LEU A 8 0.96 -2.29 -1.67
N VAL A 9 0.49 -2.86 -0.57
CA VAL A 9 -0.85 -3.42 -0.45
C VAL A 9 -1.72 -2.41 0.26
N LEU A 10 -2.93 -2.17 -0.27
CA LEU A 10 -3.98 -1.39 0.39
C LEU A 10 -5.24 -2.25 0.54
N LEU A 11 -5.75 -2.29 1.76
CA LEU A 11 -7.02 -2.91 2.11
C LEU A 11 -8.01 -1.81 2.48
N LEU A 12 -9.26 -1.93 2.01
CA LEU A 12 -10.42 -1.17 2.48
C LEU A 12 -11.39 -2.16 3.12
N GLY A 13 -11.61 -2.01 4.43
CA GLY A 13 -12.10 -3.06 5.30
C GLY A 13 -11.20 -4.29 5.21
N ASP A 14 -11.81 -5.42 4.87
CA ASP A 14 -11.11 -6.69 4.66
C ASP A 14 -10.89 -6.99 3.15
N VAL A 15 -11.14 -6.01 2.27
CA VAL A 15 -11.04 -6.17 0.81
C VAL A 15 -9.77 -5.51 0.30
N GLN A 16 -8.93 -6.28 -0.38
CA GLN A 16 -7.78 -5.72 -1.09
C GLN A 16 -8.25 -4.88 -2.27
N THR A 17 -7.75 -3.64 -2.36
CA THR A 17 -8.11 -2.74 -3.46
C THR A 17 -7.62 -3.31 -4.78
N LYS A 18 -8.49 -3.25 -5.80
CA LYS A 18 -8.17 -3.68 -7.16
C LYS A 18 -7.47 -2.55 -7.90
N GLY A 19 -6.42 -2.87 -8.64
CA GLY A 19 -5.68 -1.92 -9.48
C GLY A 19 -4.24 -2.37 -9.73
N PRO A 20 -3.51 -1.65 -10.59
CA PRO A 20 -2.08 -1.88 -10.77
C PRO A 20 -1.34 -1.68 -9.45
N PRO A 21 -0.51 -2.64 -9.02
CA PRO A 21 0.28 -2.51 -7.81
C PRO A 21 1.38 -1.45 -7.95
N MET A 22 1.75 -0.84 -6.83
CA MET A 22 2.96 -0.02 -6.75
C MET A 22 4.08 -0.84 -6.14
N TYR A 23 5.23 -0.89 -6.80
CA TYR A 23 6.44 -1.57 -6.33
C TYR A 23 7.51 -0.55 -6.00
N PHE A 24 8.20 -0.74 -4.88
CA PHE A 24 9.26 0.14 -4.43
C PHE A 24 10.54 -0.64 -4.19
N MET A 25 11.68 -0.08 -4.58
CA MET A 25 12.98 -0.68 -4.27
C MET A 25 13.30 -0.55 -2.77
N SER A 26 12.96 0.60 -2.18
CA SER A 26 13.20 0.89 -0.76
C SER A 26 11.98 0.56 0.11
N ILE A 27 12.21 -0.15 1.22
CA ILE A 27 11.19 -0.38 2.25
C ILE A 27 10.74 0.93 2.91
N ASP A 28 11.65 1.90 3.07
CA ASP A 28 11.35 3.18 3.70
C ASP A 28 10.43 4.02 2.82
N ARG A 29 10.64 4.01 1.50
CA ARG A 29 9.72 4.66 0.57
C ARG A 29 8.38 3.95 0.51
N CYS A 30 8.37 2.62 0.42
CA CYS A 30 7.11 1.89 0.47
C CYS A 30 6.30 2.22 1.74
N THR A 31 6.95 2.19 2.91
CA THR A 31 6.28 2.46 4.20
C THR A 31 5.87 3.93 4.34
N TYR A 32 6.64 4.87 3.79
CA TYR A 32 6.24 6.28 3.66
C TYR A 32 4.91 6.40 2.89
N PHE A 33 4.79 5.78 1.70
CA PHE A 33 3.54 5.80 0.94
C PHE A 33 2.41 5.05 1.66
N ALA A 34 2.70 3.91 2.30
CA ALA A 34 1.73 3.16 3.08
C ALA A 34 1.11 3.98 4.21
N ASN A 35 1.92 4.76 4.93
CA ASN A 35 1.43 5.65 5.99
C ASN A 35 0.56 6.78 5.42
N ARG A 36 0.97 7.34 4.29
CA ARG A 36 0.29 8.49 3.67
C ARG A 36 -1.05 8.09 3.04
N VAL A 37 -1.15 6.92 2.41
CA VAL A 37 -2.37 6.49 1.70
C VAL A 37 -3.52 6.12 2.63
N VAL A 38 -3.23 5.64 3.85
CA VAL A 38 -4.28 5.37 4.85
C VAL A 38 -4.74 6.63 5.58
N LYS A 39 -4.02 7.75 5.43
CA LYS A 39 -4.37 9.01 6.08
C LYS A 39 -5.72 9.50 5.53
N ARG A 40 -6.68 9.69 6.43
CA ARG A 40 -8.03 10.14 6.09
C ARG A 40 -8.19 11.64 6.22
N TYR A 41 -9.04 12.16 5.35
CA TYR A 41 -9.60 13.50 5.44
C TYR A 41 -11.11 13.33 5.59
N GLY A 42 -11.69 13.89 6.65
CA GLY A 42 -13.12 13.73 6.98
C GLY A 42 -13.42 14.06 8.44
N ASN A 43 -14.70 13.99 8.82
CA ASN A 43 -15.20 14.46 10.12
C ASN A 43 -15.22 13.41 11.24
N TYR A 44 -14.52 12.27 11.06
CA TYR A 44 -14.39 11.27 12.12
C TYR A 44 -13.28 11.68 13.10
N GLY A 45 -13.62 11.90 14.37
CA GLY A 45 -12.65 12.28 15.40
C GLY A 45 -11.72 11.16 15.85
N SER A 46 -12.02 9.90 15.51
CA SER A 46 -11.20 8.73 15.82
C SER A 46 -11.43 7.59 14.82
N ILE A 47 -10.44 6.71 14.67
CA ILE A 47 -10.51 5.50 13.81
C ILE A 47 -11.62 4.54 14.24
N SER A 48 -11.99 4.53 15.53
CA SER A 48 -13.08 3.69 16.05
C SER A 48 -14.44 4.08 15.49
N MET A 49 -14.61 5.35 15.08
CA MET A 49 -15.86 5.89 14.53
C MET A 49 -15.99 5.66 13.02
N VAL A 50 -14.91 5.24 12.34
CA VAL A 50 -14.96 4.98 10.90
C VAL A 50 -15.64 3.62 10.67
N PRO A 51 -16.66 3.53 9.79
CA PRO A 51 -17.29 2.27 9.42
C PRO A 51 -16.25 1.24 8.94
N LYS A 52 -16.48 -0.05 9.23
CA LYS A 52 -15.49 -1.11 9.02
C LYS A 52 -15.05 -1.19 7.56
N GLU A 53 -15.99 -1.14 6.65
CA GLU A 53 -15.83 -1.13 5.18
C GLU A 53 -14.99 0.04 4.67
N HIS A 54 -14.90 1.11 5.47
CA HIS A 54 -14.10 2.28 5.13
C HIS A 54 -12.75 2.30 5.83
N LYS A 55 -12.48 1.42 6.81
CA LYS A 55 -11.15 1.32 7.46
C LYS A 55 -10.09 0.89 6.46
N ALA A 56 -8.90 1.44 6.55
CA ALA A 56 -7.86 1.28 5.55
C ALA A 56 -6.61 0.81 6.25
N THR A 57 -6.01 -0.21 5.68
CA THR A 57 -4.75 -0.76 6.15
C THR A 57 -3.85 -0.84 4.94
N ALA A 58 -2.65 -0.27 5.03
CA ALA A 58 -1.65 -0.40 4.01
C ALA A 58 -0.36 -0.94 4.60
N TYR A 59 0.31 -1.80 3.84
CA TYR A 59 1.56 -2.41 4.25
C TYR A 59 2.40 -2.80 3.03
N CYS A 60 3.67 -3.06 3.28
CA CYS A 60 4.65 -3.39 2.26
C CYS A 60 4.91 -4.90 2.25
N LYS A 61 4.52 -5.57 1.18
CA LYS A 61 4.74 -7.00 0.99
C LYS A 61 6.00 -7.22 0.14
N PRO A 62 7.04 -7.90 0.65
CA PRO A 62 8.18 -8.26 -0.19
C PRO A 62 7.74 -9.27 -1.26
N ILE A 63 8.16 -9.04 -2.50
CA ILE A 63 7.89 -9.92 -3.64
C ILE A 63 9.10 -9.99 -4.56
N PHE A 64 9.17 -11.03 -5.38
CA PHE A 64 10.21 -11.22 -6.38
C PHE A 64 9.65 -10.93 -7.77
N VAL A 65 10.26 -9.98 -8.49
CA VAL A 65 9.74 -9.46 -9.77
C VAL A 65 10.82 -9.42 -10.84
N ASP A 66 10.36 -9.38 -12.10
CA ASP A 66 11.18 -9.05 -13.25
C ASP A 66 11.07 -7.54 -13.54
N LEU A 67 12.17 -6.81 -13.35
CA LEU A 67 12.23 -5.36 -13.55
C LEU A 67 11.93 -4.92 -14.98
N ASP A 68 12.05 -5.81 -15.96
CA ASP A 68 11.75 -5.50 -17.36
C ASP A 68 10.23 -5.53 -17.64
N LYS A 69 9.43 -6.03 -16.69
CA LYS A 69 7.98 -6.24 -16.83
C LYS A 69 7.14 -5.38 -15.89
N VAL A 70 7.74 -4.71 -14.92
CA VAL A 70 7.02 -3.93 -13.91
C VAL A 70 7.66 -2.58 -13.67
N LEU A 71 6.83 -1.58 -13.38
CA LEU A 71 7.31 -0.27 -12.94
C LEU A 71 7.69 -0.35 -11.46
N VAL A 72 8.95 -0.06 -11.15
CA VAL A 72 9.45 0.06 -9.78
C VAL A 72 9.80 1.52 -9.53
N TYR A 73 9.22 2.08 -8.48
CA TYR A 73 9.58 3.39 -7.98
C TYR A 73 10.83 3.25 -7.12
N ASP A 74 11.84 4.08 -7.36
CA ASP A 74 12.83 4.38 -6.33
C ASP A 74 12.09 4.95 -5.12
#